data_AF-A0A924MTH5-F1
#
_entry.id   AF-A0A924MTH5-F1
#
_cell.length_a   1.000
_cell.length_b   1.000
_cell.length_c   1.000
_cell.angle_alpha   90.00
_cell.angle_beta   90.00
_cell.angle_gamma   90.00
#
_symmetry.space_group_name_H-M   'P 1'
#
loop_
_entity.id
_entity.type
_entity.pdbx_description
1 polymer ?
#
loop_
_entity_poly.entity_id
_entity_poly.type
_entity_poly.pdbx_seq_one_letter_code
_entity_poly.pdbx_strand_id
1 'polypeptide(L)'
;LVSEYVRAGFRKIHLDCSMACADDGVPLPPALVAARAARLALACEHAWGEAGGEPPVYVIGTEVPVPGGAHEDLGELEVTRPADAADTTAVHEEAFQRLGLHAAWRRVIGLVVQPGVEFDHHKVIDYAPAKARALSAFIETVPGIVFEAHSTDYQTPQALAQLVRDHFAILKVGPGVTFALRETLWGLAEIEREWLGERGDSGLKQQVLATMREQPGHWQKYYAEPERLSLDLQFSLSDRIRYYWTNPAVAQASERLLANLESRAQPVPLTLLSQYLPRIYDGVRSGDVRNDVRSLLREGVAHVLRDYAQACNQSGAPHGGVALEASKEMA
;
A
#
# COMPACT_ATOMS: atom_id res chain seq x y z
N LEU A 1 3.04 -4.42 21.73
CA LEU A 1 2.59 -4.22 20.34
C LEU A 1 1.11 -4.53 20.11
N VAL A 2 0.69 -5.78 19.87
CA VAL A 2 -0.71 -6.05 19.41
C VAL A 2 -1.79 -5.55 20.38
N SER A 3 -1.58 -5.68 21.69
CA SER A 3 -2.49 -5.12 22.70
C SER A 3 -2.55 -3.59 22.67
N GLU A 4 -1.46 -2.90 22.33
CA GLU A 4 -1.43 -1.44 22.21
C GLU A 4 -2.20 -0.99 20.96
N TYR A 5 -2.06 -1.69 19.83
CA TYR A 5 -2.88 -1.43 18.64
C TYR A 5 -4.37 -1.55 18.95
N VAL A 6 -4.78 -2.63 19.61
CA VAL A 6 -6.19 -2.83 19.98
C VAL A 6 -6.70 -1.74 20.93
N ARG A 7 -5.92 -1.39 21.97
CA ARG A 7 -6.27 -0.30 22.90
C ARG A 7 -6.32 1.07 22.22
N ALA A 8 -5.51 1.29 21.19
CA ALA A 8 -5.51 2.51 20.39
C ALA A 8 -6.67 2.60 19.38
N GLY A 9 -7.53 1.57 19.28
CA GLY A 9 -8.71 1.60 18.42
C GLY A 9 -8.57 0.81 17.11
N PHE A 10 -7.43 0.17 16.83
CA PHE A 10 -7.30 -0.67 15.64
C PHE A 10 -8.18 -1.92 15.76
N ARG A 11 -8.92 -2.23 14.70
CA ARG A 11 -9.87 -3.36 14.66
C ARG A 11 -9.57 -4.41 13.61
N LYS A 12 -8.81 -4.10 12.57
CA LYS A 12 -8.28 -5.11 11.65
C LYS A 12 -6.83 -5.43 12.02
N ILE A 13 -6.56 -6.65 12.45
CA ILE A 13 -5.23 -7.08 12.91
C ILE A 13 -4.74 -8.24 12.05
N HIS A 14 -3.66 -8.02 11.31
CA HIS A 14 -2.94 -9.09 10.60
C HIS A 14 -1.93 -9.73 11.55
N LEU A 15 -2.07 -11.04 11.77
CA LEU A 15 -1.25 -11.84 12.66
C LEU A 15 -0.25 -12.67 11.84
N ASP A 16 0.93 -12.10 11.60
CA ASP A 16 2.03 -12.78 10.94
C ASP A 16 3.14 -13.11 11.94
N CYS A 17 3.42 -14.40 12.09
CA CYS A 17 4.50 -14.93 12.93
C CYS A 17 5.38 -15.92 12.16
N SER A 18 5.45 -15.75 10.83
CA SER A 18 6.17 -16.64 9.91
C SER A 18 7.70 -16.44 9.92
N MET A 19 8.15 -15.28 10.38
CA MET A 19 9.57 -14.94 10.45
C MET A 19 10.24 -15.56 11.68
N ALA A 20 11.38 -16.22 11.45
CA ALA A 20 12.21 -16.82 12.49
C ALA A 20 12.87 -15.77 13.39
N CYS A 21 12.87 -16.00 14.71
CA CYS A 21 13.68 -15.27 15.67
C CYS A 21 15.13 -15.78 15.67
N ALA A 22 16.02 -15.11 16.42
CA ALA A 22 17.46 -15.40 16.41
C ALA A 22 17.83 -16.83 16.83
N ASP A 23 16.97 -17.50 17.60
CA ASP A 23 17.12 -18.84 18.14
C ASP A 23 16.27 -19.90 17.42
N ASP A 24 15.52 -19.52 16.40
CA ASP A 24 14.65 -20.42 15.64
C ASP A 24 15.40 -21.14 14.50
N GLY A 25 14.91 -22.35 14.17
CA GLY A 25 15.25 -22.99 12.89
C GLY A 25 14.58 -22.29 11.71
N VAL A 26 15.23 -22.30 10.54
CA VAL A 26 14.72 -21.71 9.30
C VAL A 26 14.52 -22.81 8.24
N PRO A 27 13.33 -22.96 7.63
CA PRO A 27 12.09 -22.20 7.89
C PRO A 27 11.39 -22.64 9.19
N LEU A 28 10.48 -21.79 9.70
CA LEU A 28 9.64 -22.14 10.86
C LEU A 28 8.64 -23.27 10.51
N PRO A 29 8.40 -24.23 11.43
CA PRO A 29 7.32 -25.19 11.26
C PRO A 29 5.94 -24.49 11.24
N PRO A 30 5.02 -24.83 10.32
CA PRO A 30 3.70 -24.19 10.21
C PRO A 30 2.89 -24.19 11.51
N ALA A 31 2.96 -25.27 12.29
CA ALA A 31 2.29 -25.37 13.59
C ALA A 31 2.82 -24.36 14.62
N LEU A 32 4.13 -24.02 14.57
CA LEU A 32 4.73 -23.02 15.44
C LEU A 32 4.30 -21.61 15.04
N VAL A 33 4.25 -21.31 13.73
CA VAL A 33 3.72 -20.05 13.19
C VAL A 33 2.29 -19.83 13.67
N ALA A 34 1.43 -20.83 13.49
CA ALA A 34 0.03 -20.80 13.91
C ALA A 34 -0.14 -20.64 15.42
N ALA A 35 0.67 -21.35 16.22
CA ALA A 35 0.64 -21.22 17.68
C ALA A 35 1.05 -19.82 18.16
N ARG A 36 2.04 -19.20 17.51
CA ARG A 36 2.45 -17.81 17.80
C ARG A 36 1.35 -16.82 17.41
N ALA A 37 0.73 -16.98 16.23
CA ALA A 37 -0.40 -16.15 15.80
C ALA A 37 -1.59 -16.25 16.76
N ALA A 38 -1.97 -17.45 17.20
CA ALA A 38 -3.06 -17.66 18.16
C ALA A 38 -2.76 -17.01 19.53
N ARG A 39 -1.50 -17.02 19.99
CA ARG A 39 -1.09 -16.29 21.20
C ARG A 39 -1.25 -14.77 21.05
N LEU A 40 -0.93 -14.22 19.88
CA LEU A 40 -1.17 -12.80 19.60
C LEU A 40 -2.67 -12.48 19.53
N ALA A 41 -3.48 -13.36 18.94
CA ALA A 41 -4.94 -13.22 18.94
C ALA A 41 -5.51 -13.18 20.36
N LEU A 42 -5.05 -14.08 21.26
CA LEU A 42 -5.43 -14.06 22.67
C LEU A 42 -5.10 -12.72 23.35
N ALA A 43 -3.91 -12.18 23.09
CA ALA A 43 -3.51 -10.86 23.62
C ALA A 43 -4.36 -9.71 23.05
N CYS A 44 -4.82 -9.82 21.80
CA CYS A 44 -5.79 -8.89 21.22
C CYS A 44 -7.16 -8.99 21.91
N GLU A 45 -7.67 -10.20 22.12
CA GLU A 45 -8.98 -10.43 22.77
C GLU A 45 -9.00 -9.91 24.20
N HIS A 46 -7.93 -10.13 24.98
CA HIS A 46 -7.80 -9.55 26.32
C HIS A 46 -7.80 -8.01 26.28
N ALA A 47 -7.00 -7.42 25.38
CA ALA A 47 -6.93 -5.97 25.25
C ALA A 47 -8.26 -5.36 24.79
N TRP A 48 -9.00 -6.06 23.92
CA TRP A 48 -10.33 -5.65 23.49
C TRP A 48 -11.35 -5.75 24.62
N GLY A 49 -11.29 -6.80 25.44
CA GLY A 49 -12.16 -6.93 26.62
C GLY A 49 -12.01 -5.78 27.62
N GLU A 50 -10.81 -5.18 27.71
CA GLU A 50 -10.55 -3.99 28.51
C GLU A 50 -10.98 -2.69 27.82
N ALA A 51 -10.68 -2.54 26.51
CA ALA A 51 -10.89 -1.30 25.77
C ALA A 51 -12.34 -1.10 25.27
N GLY A 52 -13.07 -2.19 25.02
CA GLY A 52 -14.41 -2.17 24.46
C GLY A 52 -14.48 -1.72 22.98
N GLY A 53 -15.69 -1.38 22.55
CA GLY A 53 -16.01 -1.05 21.15
C GLY A 53 -16.19 -2.27 20.26
N GLU A 54 -16.13 -2.06 18.95
CA GLU A 54 -16.29 -3.13 17.96
C GLU A 54 -15.25 -4.25 18.18
N PRO A 55 -15.62 -5.52 17.98
CA PRO A 55 -14.68 -6.62 18.11
C PRO A 55 -13.62 -6.59 17.01
N PRO A 56 -12.36 -6.95 17.31
CA PRO A 56 -11.33 -7.05 16.28
C PRO A 56 -11.65 -8.20 15.31
N VAL A 57 -11.29 -7.97 14.05
CA VAL A 57 -11.23 -8.95 12.98
C VAL A 57 -9.77 -9.24 12.64
N TYR A 58 -9.51 -10.47 12.19
CA TYR A 58 -8.17 -10.98 12.01
C TYR A 58 -7.89 -11.36 10.56
N VAL A 59 -6.63 -11.17 10.19
CA VAL A 59 -6.05 -11.74 8.96
C VAL A 59 -4.89 -12.62 9.38
N ILE A 60 -4.73 -13.76 8.74
CA ILE A 60 -3.64 -14.72 8.99
C ILE A 60 -2.85 -15.01 7.71
N GLY A 61 -1.78 -15.78 7.84
CA GLY A 61 -0.91 -16.13 6.72
C GLY A 61 0.08 -15.03 6.39
N THR A 62 0.90 -15.31 5.40
CA THR A 62 1.93 -14.42 4.88
C THR A 62 2.12 -14.74 3.41
N GLU A 63 2.56 -13.76 2.66
CA GLU A 63 3.07 -13.90 1.33
C GLU A 63 4.53 -14.39 1.40
N VAL A 64 4.84 -15.43 0.63
CA VAL A 64 6.21 -15.93 0.46
C VAL A 64 6.52 -15.93 -1.03
N PRO A 65 7.57 -15.24 -1.50
CA PRO A 65 8.50 -14.41 -0.72
C PRO A 65 7.86 -13.11 -0.20
N VAL A 66 8.54 -12.46 0.77
CA VAL A 66 8.13 -11.17 1.36
C VAL A 66 8.01 -10.09 0.25
N PRO A 67 6.95 -9.26 0.24
CA PRO A 67 6.65 -8.39 -0.88
C PRO A 67 7.62 -7.23 -1.00
N GLY A 68 7.88 -6.81 -2.24
CA GLY A 68 8.68 -5.62 -2.53
C GLY A 68 10.17 -5.78 -2.17
N GLY A 69 10.63 -7.03 -2.03
CA GLY A 69 11.99 -7.42 -1.67
C GLY A 69 12.70 -8.26 -2.74
N ALA A 70 12.25 -8.23 -4.00
CA ALA A 70 12.94 -8.92 -5.08
C ALA A 70 14.34 -8.30 -5.28
N HIS A 71 15.34 -8.92 -4.65
CA HIS A 71 16.76 -8.58 -4.78
C HIS A 71 17.37 -9.11 -6.09
N GLU A 72 16.61 -9.89 -6.87
CA GLU A 72 17.05 -10.51 -8.12
C GLU A 72 15.93 -10.39 -9.17
N ASP A 73 16.32 -10.37 -10.44
CA ASP A 73 15.42 -10.44 -11.61
C ASP A 73 14.19 -11.28 -11.26
N LEU A 74 13.01 -10.65 -11.26
CA LEU A 74 11.75 -11.32 -10.93
C LEU A 74 11.60 -12.57 -11.81
N GLY A 75 11.95 -13.73 -11.26
CA GLY A 75 11.68 -15.03 -11.84
C GLY A 75 10.18 -15.27 -11.99
N GLU A 76 9.78 -16.49 -12.36
CA GLU A 76 8.35 -16.81 -12.37
C GLU A 76 7.80 -16.77 -10.94
N LEU A 77 7.07 -15.71 -10.62
CA LEU A 77 6.35 -15.56 -9.36
C LEU A 77 5.32 -16.68 -9.24
N GLU A 78 5.49 -17.54 -8.24
CA GLU A 78 4.62 -18.70 -8.02
C GLU A 78 3.36 -18.26 -7.28
N VAL A 79 2.19 -18.58 -7.86
CA VAL A 79 0.90 -18.38 -7.19
C VAL A 79 0.79 -19.39 -6.05
N THR A 80 0.33 -18.94 -4.88
CA THR A 80 0.12 -19.83 -3.72
C THR A 80 -0.75 -21.03 -4.12
N ARG A 81 -0.28 -22.23 -3.79
CA ARG A 81 -1.01 -23.45 -4.12
C ARG A 81 -2.23 -23.57 -3.19
N PRO A 82 -3.39 -24.04 -3.69
CA PRO A 82 -4.58 -24.24 -2.86
C PRO A 82 -4.32 -25.12 -1.62
N ALA A 83 -3.45 -26.14 -1.75
CA ALA A 83 -3.08 -27.01 -0.64
C ALA A 83 -2.36 -26.25 0.49
N ASP A 84 -1.45 -25.33 0.17
CA ASP A 84 -0.73 -24.54 1.18
C ASP A 84 -1.67 -23.56 1.89
N ALA A 85 -2.61 -22.98 1.16
CA ALA A 85 -3.67 -22.14 1.72
C ALA A 85 -4.59 -22.96 2.66
N ALA A 86 -4.99 -24.16 2.26
CA ALA A 86 -5.79 -25.07 3.06
C ALA A 86 -5.06 -25.49 4.35
N ASP A 87 -3.79 -25.89 4.24
CA ASP A 87 -2.96 -26.29 5.37
C ASP A 87 -2.80 -25.11 6.34
N THR A 88 -2.50 -23.91 5.83
CA THR A 88 -2.36 -22.70 6.64
C THR A 88 -3.63 -22.40 7.42
N THR A 89 -4.80 -22.42 6.77
CA THR A 89 -6.09 -22.20 7.45
C THR A 89 -6.33 -23.27 8.51
N ALA A 90 -6.13 -24.55 8.20
CA ALA A 90 -6.38 -25.65 9.12
C ALA A 90 -5.50 -25.59 10.38
N VAL A 91 -4.19 -25.35 10.22
CA VAL A 91 -3.27 -25.28 11.38
C VAL A 91 -3.54 -24.07 12.26
N HIS A 92 -3.98 -22.94 11.69
CA HIS A 92 -4.38 -21.76 12.46
C HIS A 92 -5.70 -21.99 13.18
N GLU A 93 -6.68 -22.61 12.54
CA GLU A 93 -7.95 -22.98 13.18
C GLU A 93 -7.69 -23.83 14.42
N GLU A 94 -6.90 -24.90 14.27
CA GLU A 94 -6.56 -25.79 15.37
C GLU A 94 -5.81 -25.04 16.50
N ALA A 95 -4.88 -24.15 16.15
CA ALA A 95 -4.15 -23.36 17.13
C ALA A 95 -5.06 -22.40 17.92
N PHE A 96 -6.04 -21.77 17.26
CA PHE A 96 -7.03 -20.93 17.93
C PHE A 96 -7.93 -21.76 18.84
N GLN A 97 -8.41 -22.91 18.36
CA GLN A 97 -9.26 -23.81 19.14
C GLN A 97 -8.55 -24.34 20.40
N ARG A 98 -7.26 -24.69 20.32
CA ARG A 98 -6.45 -25.10 21.49
C ARG A 98 -6.38 -24.05 22.60
N LEU A 99 -6.53 -22.76 22.25
CA LEU A 99 -6.57 -21.66 23.22
C LEU A 99 -7.99 -21.21 23.58
N GLY A 100 -9.03 -21.94 23.14
CA GLY A 100 -10.43 -21.58 23.39
C GLY A 100 -10.94 -20.38 22.58
N LEU A 101 -10.21 -19.96 21.54
CA LEU A 101 -10.49 -18.75 20.74
C LEU A 101 -11.54 -18.98 19.65
N HIS A 102 -12.57 -19.79 19.90
CA HIS A 102 -13.60 -20.14 18.90
C HIS A 102 -14.34 -18.91 18.34
N ALA A 103 -14.65 -17.93 19.20
CA ALA A 103 -15.33 -16.72 18.78
C ALA A 103 -14.43 -15.80 17.93
N ALA A 104 -13.14 -15.71 18.28
CA ALA A 104 -12.15 -14.95 17.53
C ALA A 104 -11.86 -15.60 16.17
N TRP A 105 -11.84 -16.93 16.09
CA TRP A 105 -11.69 -17.66 14.82
C TRP A 105 -12.80 -17.29 13.81
N ARG A 106 -14.06 -17.17 14.26
CA ARG A 106 -15.17 -16.71 13.40
C ARG A 106 -15.01 -15.27 12.89
N ARG A 107 -14.05 -14.51 13.44
CA ARG A 107 -13.68 -13.16 13.02
C ARG A 107 -12.35 -13.12 12.28
N VAL A 108 -11.75 -14.27 11.96
CA VAL A 108 -10.73 -14.35 10.91
C VAL A 108 -11.45 -14.16 9.59
N ILE A 109 -11.15 -13.05 8.92
CA ILE A 109 -11.83 -12.64 7.67
C ILE A 109 -10.91 -12.71 6.46
N GLY A 110 -9.60 -12.88 6.66
CA GLY A 110 -8.62 -12.80 5.59
C GLY A 110 -7.52 -13.85 5.72
N LEU A 111 -7.11 -14.39 4.58
CA LEU A 111 -5.88 -15.17 4.43
C LEU A 111 -4.98 -14.44 3.43
N VAL A 112 -3.74 -14.14 3.84
CA VAL A 112 -2.75 -13.59 2.93
C VAL A 112 -2.16 -14.70 2.07
N VAL A 113 -2.11 -14.45 0.76
CA VAL A 113 -1.58 -15.35 -0.27
C VAL A 113 -0.91 -14.55 -1.40
N GLN A 114 -0.14 -15.22 -2.25
CA GLN A 114 0.47 -14.65 -3.45
C GLN A 114 -0.40 -14.96 -4.69
N PRO A 115 -1.17 -14.00 -5.25
CA PRO A 115 -1.99 -14.20 -6.45
C PRO A 115 -1.21 -14.20 -7.78
N GLY A 116 0.10 -13.98 -7.73
CA GLY A 116 0.93 -13.75 -8.91
C GLY A 116 0.98 -12.28 -9.30
N VAL A 117 1.03 -11.37 -8.30
CA VAL A 117 1.27 -9.93 -8.51
C VAL A 117 2.50 -9.50 -7.72
N GLU A 118 3.35 -8.70 -8.36
CA GLU A 118 4.53 -8.09 -7.72
C GLU A 118 5.04 -6.94 -8.59
N PHE A 119 6.00 -6.18 -8.07
CA PHE A 119 6.79 -5.21 -8.79
C PHE A 119 8.21 -5.16 -8.22
N ASP A 120 9.18 -4.76 -9.04
CA ASP A 120 10.58 -4.52 -8.62
C ASP A 120 10.94 -3.03 -8.76
N HIS A 121 12.10 -2.70 -9.32
CA HIS A 121 12.50 -1.33 -9.60
C HIS A 121 11.88 -0.76 -10.89
N HIS A 122 11.68 -1.60 -11.91
CA HIS A 122 11.36 -1.18 -13.27
C HIS A 122 10.31 -2.06 -13.98
N LYS A 123 9.80 -3.08 -13.31
CA LYS A 123 8.85 -4.05 -13.85
C LYS A 123 7.69 -4.27 -12.89
N VAL A 124 6.51 -4.47 -13.47
CA VAL A 124 5.31 -4.93 -12.79
C VAL A 124 5.00 -6.33 -13.33
N ILE A 125 4.67 -7.27 -12.44
CA ILE A 125 4.06 -8.55 -12.79
C ILE A 125 2.56 -8.35 -12.66
N ASP A 126 1.89 -8.21 -13.82
CA ASP A 126 0.45 -8.08 -13.88
C ASP A 126 -0.26 -9.37 -13.45
N TYR A 127 -1.39 -9.21 -12.77
CA TYR A 127 -2.26 -10.30 -12.40
C TYR A 127 -2.72 -11.10 -13.62
N ALA A 128 -2.54 -12.42 -13.56
CA ALA A 128 -2.98 -13.35 -14.58
C ALA A 128 -4.09 -14.27 -14.02
N PRO A 129 -5.38 -13.97 -14.25
CA PRO A 129 -6.50 -14.72 -13.65
C PRO A 129 -6.43 -16.24 -13.89
N ALA A 130 -5.95 -16.65 -15.06
CA ALA A 130 -5.81 -18.06 -15.41
C ALA A 130 -4.88 -18.82 -14.45
N LYS A 131 -3.82 -18.18 -13.93
CA LYS A 131 -2.86 -18.79 -12.99
C LYS A 131 -3.46 -18.94 -11.59
N ALA A 132 -4.31 -18.01 -11.16
CA ALA A 132 -4.91 -17.98 -9.82
C ALA A 132 -6.27 -18.70 -9.72
N ARG A 133 -6.79 -19.25 -10.82
CA ARG A 133 -8.12 -19.87 -10.88
C ARG A 133 -8.35 -20.96 -9.82
N ALA A 134 -7.37 -21.83 -9.60
CA ALA A 134 -7.48 -22.92 -8.62
C ALA A 134 -7.50 -22.38 -7.18
N LEU A 135 -6.71 -21.34 -6.90
CA LEU A 135 -6.65 -20.68 -5.59
C LEU A 135 -7.96 -19.94 -5.31
N SER A 136 -8.47 -19.21 -6.30
CA SER A 136 -9.77 -18.53 -6.23
C SER A 136 -10.93 -19.51 -5.99
N ALA A 137 -10.95 -20.66 -6.67
CA ALA A 137 -11.97 -21.69 -6.44
C ALA A 137 -11.88 -22.31 -5.02
N PHE A 138 -10.69 -22.39 -4.44
CA PHE A 138 -10.52 -22.96 -3.09
C PHE A 138 -11.17 -22.11 -2.01
N ILE A 139 -11.03 -20.78 -2.05
CA ILE A 139 -11.53 -19.93 -0.95
C ILE A 139 -13.06 -19.95 -0.81
N GLU A 140 -13.78 -20.27 -1.89
CA GLU A 140 -15.23 -20.49 -1.84
C GLU A 140 -15.63 -21.66 -0.91
N THR A 141 -14.69 -22.56 -0.60
CA THR A 141 -14.90 -23.67 0.35
C THR A 141 -14.64 -23.29 1.82
N VAL A 142 -14.14 -22.08 2.08
CA VAL A 142 -13.76 -21.59 3.42
C VAL A 142 -14.70 -20.45 3.84
N PRO A 143 -15.78 -20.74 4.59
CA PRO A 143 -16.80 -19.75 4.88
C PRO A 143 -16.27 -18.56 5.69
N GLY A 144 -16.61 -17.34 5.26
CA GLY A 144 -16.31 -16.11 6.00
C GLY A 144 -14.90 -15.57 5.83
N ILE A 145 -14.06 -16.21 5.00
CA ILE A 145 -12.69 -15.76 4.71
C ILE A 145 -12.58 -15.36 3.24
N VAL A 146 -11.94 -14.23 2.97
CA VAL A 146 -11.50 -13.79 1.63
C VAL A 146 -9.97 -13.77 1.55
N PHE A 147 -9.40 -13.59 0.37
CA PHE A 147 -7.96 -13.35 0.28
C PHE A 147 -7.61 -11.88 0.50
N GLU A 148 -6.48 -11.67 1.18
CA GLU A 148 -5.78 -10.40 1.25
C GLU A 148 -4.55 -10.48 0.36
N ALA A 149 -4.45 -9.59 -0.63
CA ALA A 149 -3.32 -9.52 -1.54
C ALA A 149 -2.43 -8.31 -1.20
N HIS A 150 -1.13 -8.57 -1.07
CA HIS A 150 -0.10 -7.56 -0.88
C HIS A 150 0.55 -7.19 -2.22
N SER A 151 1.34 -6.12 -2.26
CA SER A 151 2.03 -5.64 -3.47
C SER A 151 1.12 -5.48 -4.69
N THR A 152 -0.14 -5.09 -4.48
CA THR A 152 -1.08 -4.88 -5.59
C THR A 152 -0.83 -3.56 -6.32
N ASP A 153 0.16 -2.78 -5.88
CA ASP A 153 0.56 -1.51 -6.47
C ASP A 153 0.85 -1.65 -7.97
N TYR A 154 0.56 -0.58 -8.72
CA TYR A 154 0.82 -0.43 -10.15
C TYR A 154 0.04 -1.36 -11.09
N GLN A 155 -0.78 -2.27 -10.56
CA GLN A 155 -1.69 -3.09 -11.37
C GLN A 155 -2.66 -2.21 -12.16
N THR A 156 -3.02 -2.65 -13.37
CA THR A 156 -4.02 -1.95 -14.17
C THR A 156 -5.40 -1.93 -13.48
N PRO A 157 -6.27 -0.94 -13.74
CA PRO A 157 -7.63 -0.92 -13.19
C PRO A 157 -8.43 -2.18 -13.52
N GLN A 158 -8.19 -2.76 -14.71
CA GLN A 158 -8.76 -4.04 -15.09
C GLN A 158 -8.27 -5.12 -14.13
N ALA A 159 -6.95 -5.31 -13.97
CA ALA A 159 -6.36 -6.32 -13.10
C ALA A 159 -6.84 -6.21 -11.64
N LEU A 160 -6.97 -5.00 -11.08
CA LEU A 160 -7.55 -4.77 -9.75
C LEU A 160 -9.00 -5.29 -9.67
N ALA A 161 -9.83 -5.02 -10.68
CA ALA A 161 -11.18 -5.56 -10.73
C ALA A 161 -11.21 -7.09 -10.88
N GLN A 162 -10.23 -7.66 -11.60
CA GLN A 162 -10.10 -9.11 -11.71
C GLN A 162 -9.70 -9.74 -10.37
N LEU A 163 -8.78 -9.15 -9.62
CA LEU A 163 -8.40 -9.57 -8.28
C LEU A 163 -9.61 -9.62 -7.34
N VAL A 164 -10.42 -8.54 -7.29
CA VAL A 164 -11.63 -8.50 -6.46
C VAL A 164 -12.63 -9.60 -6.85
N ARG A 165 -12.90 -9.76 -8.16
CA ARG A 165 -13.78 -10.82 -8.68
C ARG A 165 -13.30 -12.22 -8.29
N ASP A 166 -11.98 -12.42 -8.27
CA ASP A 166 -11.35 -13.71 -7.99
C ASP A 166 -11.07 -13.89 -6.47
N HIS A 167 -11.80 -13.16 -5.63
CA HIS A 167 -11.85 -13.25 -4.15
C HIS A 167 -10.62 -12.69 -3.41
N PHE A 168 -9.72 -11.99 -4.11
CA PHE A 168 -8.73 -11.11 -3.49
C PHE A 168 -9.39 -9.78 -3.12
N ALA A 169 -10.27 -9.84 -2.13
CA ALA A 169 -11.18 -8.75 -1.79
C ALA A 169 -10.56 -7.70 -0.87
N ILE A 170 -9.39 -7.97 -0.28
CA ILE A 170 -8.61 -6.97 0.45
C ILE A 170 -7.32 -6.70 -0.31
N LEU A 171 -7.26 -5.56 -1.00
CA LEU A 171 -6.11 -5.15 -1.80
C LEU A 171 -5.27 -4.14 -1.01
N LYS A 172 -4.02 -4.49 -0.67
CA LYS A 172 -3.10 -3.54 -0.05
C LYS A 172 -2.33 -2.74 -1.11
N VAL A 173 -2.35 -1.43 -0.93
CA VAL A 173 -1.58 -0.45 -1.70
C VAL A 173 -0.76 0.41 -0.73
N GLY A 174 0.46 0.74 -1.11
CA GLY A 174 1.35 1.60 -0.34
C GLY A 174 2.29 2.37 -1.27
N PRO A 175 3.39 1.75 -1.76
CA PRO A 175 4.32 2.39 -2.70
C PRO A 175 3.66 3.14 -3.86
N GLY A 176 2.62 2.59 -4.49
CA GLY A 176 1.92 3.25 -5.59
C GLY A 176 1.32 4.61 -5.22
N VAL A 177 0.87 4.77 -3.97
CA VAL A 177 0.30 6.02 -3.45
C VAL A 177 1.42 7.06 -3.25
N THR A 178 2.52 6.69 -2.60
CA THR A 178 3.64 7.61 -2.34
C THR A 178 4.51 7.86 -3.58
N PHE A 179 4.53 6.95 -4.53
CA PHE A 179 5.12 7.13 -5.86
C PHE A 179 4.35 8.20 -6.65
N ALA A 180 3.02 8.16 -6.65
CA ALA A 180 2.18 9.17 -7.28
C ALA A 180 2.33 10.55 -6.62
N LEU A 181 2.47 10.58 -5.29
CA LEU A 181 2.86 11.81 -4.57
C LEU A 181 4.20 12.35 -5.08
N ARG A 182 5.22 11.49 -5.21
CA ARG A 182 6.54 11.87 -5.72
C ARG A 182 6.46 12.41 -7.15
N GLU A 183 5.74 11.75 -8.07
CA GLU A 183 5.53 12.25 -9.44
C GLU A 183 4.94 13.65 -9.44
N THR A 184 3.92 13.87 -8.61
CA THR A 184 3.23 15.14 -8.52
C THR A 184 4.15 16.24 -7.99
N LEU A 185 4.91 15.96 -6.92
CA LEU A 185 5.93 16.89 -6.40
C LEU A 185 7.04 17.15 -7.42
N TRP A 186 7.46 16.15 -8.20
CA TRP A 186 8.46 16.33 -9.26
C TRP A 186 7.93 17.22 -10.37
N GLY A 187 6.68 17.03 -10.81
CA GLY A 187 6.04 17.87 -11.80
C GLY A 187 5.87 19.31 -11.29
N LEU A 188 5.43 19.48 -10.04
CA LEU A 188 5.32 20.80 -9.40
C LEU A 188 6.68 21.51 -9.29
N ALA A 189 7.77 20.78 -8.99
CA ALA A 189 9.12 21.36 -8.95
C ALA A 189 9.62 21.78 -10.36
N GLU A 190 9.26 21.05 -11.42
CA GLU A 190 9.52 21.51 -12.79
C GLU A 190 8.71 22.78 -13.12
N ILE A 191 7.42 22.80 -12.75
CA ILE A 191 6.54 23.96 -12.92
C ILE A 191 7.08 25.18 -12.18
N GLU A 192 7.53 25.02 -10.93
CA GLU A 192 8.16 26.08 -10.13
C GLU A 192 9.35 26.69 -10.87
N ARG A 193 10.25 25.85 -11.38
CA ARG A 193 11.45 26.31 -12.09
C ARG A 193 11.11 27.03 -13.40
N GLU A 194 10.22 26.48 -14.23
CA GLU A 194 9.84 27.12 -15.49
C GLU A 194 9.05 28.41 -15.29
N TRP A 195 8.21 28.47 -14.25
CA TRP A 195 7.32 29.61 -14.04
C TRP A 195 7.98 30.73 -13.24
N LEU A 196 8.83 30.41 -12.26
CA LEU A 196 9.44 31.36 -11.34
C LEU A 196 10.92 31.61 -11.63
N GLY A 197 11.55 30.79 -12.48
CA GLY A 197 12.98 30.83 -12.77
C GLY A 197 13.86 30.35 -11.61
N GLU A 198 15.17 30.33 -11.83
CA GLU A 198 16.15 29.78 -10.86
C GLU A 198 16.09 30.45 -9.47
N ARG A 199 15.70 31.72 -9.39
CA ARG A 199 15.60 32.45 -8.11
C ARG A 199 14.39 32.03 -7.26
N GLY A 200 13.41 31.35 -7.88
CA GLY A 200 12.22 30.83 -7.23
C GLY A 200 12.26 29.33 -6.95
N ASP A 201 13.34 28.62 -7.28
CA ASP A 201 13.47 27.17 -7.06
C ASP A 201 13.62 26.87 -5.56
N SER A 202 12.71 26.05 -5.04
CA SER A 202 12.71 25.56 -3.66
C SER A 202 13.88 24.62 -3.34
N GLY A 203 14.51 24.05 -4.38
CA GLY A 203 15.57 23.07 -4.30
C GLY A 203 15.08 21.69 -3.86
N LEU A 204 13.78 21.38 -3.98
CA LEU A 204 13.20 20.14 -3.46
C LEU A 204 13.94 18.90 -3.98
N LYS A 205 14.20 18.83 -5.29
CA LYS A 205 14.81 17.64 -5.89
C LYS A 205 16.21 17.38 -5.37
N GLN A 206 17.00 18.43 -5.33
CA GLN A 206 18.37 18.44 -4.85
C GLN A 206 18.42 18.07 -3.37
N GLN A 207 17.54 18.66 -2.55
CA GLN A 207 17.46 18.37 -1.12
C GLN A 207 17.13 16.90 -0.84
N VAL A 208 16.11 16.35 -1.50
CA VAL A 208 15.72 14.94 -1.33
C VAL A 208 16.87 14.03 -1.70
N LEU A 209 17.49 14.23 -2.87
CA LEU A 209 18.57 13.38 -3.34
C LEU A 209 19.86 13.51 -2.51
N ALA A 210 20.15 14.69 -1.99
CA ALA A 210 21.25 14.88 -1.04
C ALA A 210 20.98 14.08 0.25
N THR A 211 19.80 14.25 0.86
CA THR A 211 19.42 13.54 2.08
C THR A 211 19.41 12.03 1.89
N MET A 212 18.90 11.51 0.77
CA MET A 212 18.94 10.09 0.48
C MET A 212 20.38 9.57 0.41
N ARG A 213 21.31 10.29 -0.24
CA ARG A 213 22.73 9.89 -0.33
C ARG A 213 23.44 9.97 1.02
N GLU A 214 23.15 10.98 1.83
CA GLU A 214 23.72 11.15 3.17
C GLU A 214 23.22 10.10 4.16
N GLN A 215 21.97 9.62 3.99
CA GLN A 215 21.32 8.69 4.90
C GLN A 215 20.85 7.43 4.15
N PRO A 216 21.76 6.55 3.70
CA PRO A 216 21.44 5.50 2.73
C PRO A 216 20.65 4.30 3.30
N GLY A 217 20.40 4.26 4.61
CA GLY A 217 19.86 3.11 5.33
C GLY A 217 18.50 2.58 4.82
N HIS A 218 17.67 3.41 4.21
CA HIS A 218 16.36 2.99 3.70
C HIS A 218 16.37 2.45 2.26
N TRP A 219 17.46 2.64 1.50
CA TRP A 219 17.53 2.22 0.09
C TRP A 219 18.77 1.39 -0.27
N GLN A 220 19.87 1.44 0.48
CA GLN A 220 21.15 0.79 0.09
C GLN A 220 21.10 -0.72 -0.09
N LYS A 221 20.14 -1.39 0.56
CA LYS A 221 19.92 -2.83 0.36
C LYS A 221 19.16 -3.14 -0.93
N TYR A 222 18.44 -2.16 -1.47
CA TYR A 222 17.56 -2.31 -2.62
C TYR A 222 18.24 -1.86 -3.91
N TYR A 223 18.98 -0.75 -3.89
CA TYR A 223 19.62 -0.21 -5.10
C TYR A 223 21.11 -0.55 -5.10
N ALA A 224 21.47 -1.59 -5.84
CA ALA A 224 22.83 -2.16 -5.84
C ALA A 224 23.72 -1.67 -6.99
N GLU A 225 23.13 -1.22 -8.11
CA GLU A 225 23.86 -0.83 -9.32
C GLU A 225 24.32 0.64 -9.26
N PRO A 226 25.63 0.93 -9.14
CA PRO A 226 26.11 2.31 -9.01
C PRO A 226 25.78 3.19 -10.22
N GLU A 227 25.75 2.60 -11.42
CA GLU A 227 25.45 3.30 -12.68
C GLU A 227 23.97 3.72 -12.77
N ARG A 228 23.06 2.95 -12.14
CA ARG A 228 21.62 3.24 -12.11
C ARG A 228 21.17 3.99 -10.86
N LEU A 229 22.03 4.09 -9.84
CA LEU A 229 21.64 4.62 -8.54
C LEU A 229 20.91 5.96 -8.63
N SER A 230 21.38 6.90 -9.45
CA SER A 230 20.70 8.21 -9.58
C SER A 230 19.30 8.11 -10.20
N LEU A 231 19.07 7.12 -11.06
CA LEU A 231 17.76 6.81 -11.62
C LEU A 231 16.89 6.16 -10.54
N ASP A 232 17.40 5.15 -9.83
CA ASP A 232 16.61 4.35 -8.86
C ASP A 232 16.19 5.15 -7.63
N LEU A 233 17.06 6.04 -7.14
CA LEU A 233 16.72 6.97 -6.05
C LEU A 233 15.48 7.80 -6.37
N GLN A 234 15.26 8.10 -7.66
CA GLN A 234 14.17 8.94 -8.10
C GLN A 234 12.98 8.14 -8.58
N PHE A 235 13.20 7.10 -9.38
CA PHE A 235 12.19 6.55 -10.29
C PHE A 235 11.87 5.08 -10.08
N SER A 236 12.59 4.38 -9.20
CA SER A 236 12.31 2.98 -8.90
C SER A 236 10.89 2.79 -8.33
N LEU A 237 10.15 1.80 -8.83
CA LEU A 237 8.83 1.41 -8.35
C LEU A 237 8.85 0.89 -6.89
N SER A 238 10.03 0.52 -6.38
CA SER A 238 10.21 0.20 -4.96
C SER A 238 9.99 1.40 -4.03
N ASP A 239 10.00 2.63 -4.57
CA ASP A 239 9.62 3.89 -3.93
C ASP A 239 10.32 4.14 -2.57
N ARG A 240 11.61 3.83 -2.47
CA ARG A 240 12.36 3.98 -1.20
C ARG A 240 12.50 5.43 -0.75
N ILE A 241 12.26 6.39 -1.66
CA ILE A 241 12.15 7.83 -1.39
C ILE A 241 11.06 8.14 -0.34
N ARG A 242 10.02 7.29 -0.20
CA ARG A 242 8.91 7.53 0.76
C ARG A 242 9.35 7.68 2.22
N TYR A 243 10.46 7.05 2.60
CA TYR A 243 10.99 7.11 3.97
C TYR A 243 11.66 8.46 4.29
N TYR A 244 11.83 9.33 3.30
CA TYR A 244 12.53 10.61 3.46
C TYR A 244 11.59 11.81 3.50
N TRP A 245 10.29 11.66 3.18
CA TRP A 245 9.34 12.78 3.17
C TRP A 245 9.17 13.46 4.54
N THR A 246 9.31 12.69 5.63
CA THR A 246 9.24 13.21 7.00
C THR A 246 10.58 13.71 7.53
N ASN A 247 11.67 13.62 6.76
CA ASN A 247 12.92 14.25 7.14
C ASN A 247 12.72 15.78 7.21
N PRO A 248 13.14 16.47 8.28
CA PRO A 248 12.88 17.90 8.45
C PRO A 248 13.32 18.78 7.27
N ALA A 249 14.49 18.49 6.67
CA ALA A 249 15.00 19.27 5.54
C ALA A 249 14.17 19.06 4.26
N VAL A 250 13.75 17.81 4.02
CA VAL A 250 12.88 17.44 2.89
C VAL A 250 11.47 18.02 3.07
N ALA A 251 10.89 17.90 4.26
CA ALA A 251 9.58 18.47 4.58
C ALA A 251 9.59 20.00 4.41
N GLN A 252 10.65 20.67 4.88
CA GLN A 252 10.80 22.11 4.70
C GLN A 252 10.94 22.49 3.21
N ALA A 253 11.70 21.74 2.42
CA ALA A 253 11.81 21.99 0.98
C ALA A 253 10.47 21.77 0.25
N SER A 254 9.70 20.77 0.68
CA SER A 254 8.37 20.48 0.14
C SER A 254 7.40 21.63 0.44
N GLU A 255 7.36 22.13 1.68
CA GLU A 255 6.51 23.27 2.02
C GLU A 255 6.96 24.57 1.34
N ARG A 256 8.27 24.78 1.12
CA ARG A 256 8.75 25.92 0.32
C ARG A 256 8.24 25.85 -1.12
N LEU A 257 8.32 24.70 -1.78
CA LEU A 257 7.78 24.49 -3.13
C LEU A 257 6.30 24.89 -3.19
N LEU A 258 5.50 24.37 -2.26
CA LEU A 258 4.06 24.62 -2.25
C LEU A 258 3.78 26.11 -1.98
N ALA A 259 4.45 26.72 -1.01
CA ALA A 259 4.29 28.14 -0.69
C ALA A 259 4.69 29.07 -1.85
N ASN A 260 5.77 28.76 -2.56
CA ASN A 260 6.22 29.53 -3.72
C ASN A 260 5.14 29.56 -4.81
N LEU A 261 4.58 28.39 -5.14
CA LEU A 261 3.51 28.26 -6.13
C LEU A 261 2.18 28.88 -5.64
N GLU A 262 1.85 28.76 -4.36
CA GLU A 262 0.64 29.32 -3.74
C GLU A 262 0.68 30.85 -3.64
N SER A 263 1.87 31.45 -3.52
CA SER A 263 2.04 32.91 -3.45
C SER A 263 1.65 33.65 -4.73
N ARG A 264 1.39 32.91 -5.81
CA ARG A 264 1.03 33.46 -7.12
C ARG A 264 -0.44 33.89 -7.12
N ALA A 265 -0.68 35.12 -7.56
CA ALA A 265 -2.04 35.65 -7.72
C ALA A 265 -2.82 34.95 -8.85
N GLN A 266 -2.12 34.34 -9.81
CA GLN A 266 -2.70 33.57 -10.90
C GLN A 266 -2.60 32.08 -10.58
N PRO A 267 -3.57 31.25 -11.03
CA PRO A 267 -3.45 29.80 -10.92
C PRO A 267 -2.34 29.25 -11.82
N VAL A 268 -1.95 28.00 -11.61
CA VAL A 268 -0.86 27.37 -12.38
C VAL A 268 -1.20 27.42 -13.89
N PRO A 269 -0.28 27.87 -14.76
CA PRO A 269 -0.53 27.93 -16.20
C PRO A 269 -0.93 26.55 -16.75
N LEU A 270 -2.05 26.50 -17.47
CA LEU A 270 -2.59 25.26 -18.02
C LEU A 270 -1.61 24.54 -18.96
N THR A 271 -0.76 25.28 -19.67
CA THR A 271 0.29 24.70 -20.54
C THR A 271 1.35 23.96 -19.74
N LEU A 272 1.73 24.47 -18.56
CA LEU A 272 2.67 23.80 -17.67
C LEU A 272 2.04 22.58 -17.00
N LEU A 273 0.77 22.66 -16.62
CA LEU A 273 0.02 21.48 -16.15
C LEU A 273 -0.05 20.40 -17.24
N SER A 274 -0.39 20.77 -18.48
CA SER A 274 -0.42 19.82 -19.60
C SER A 274 0.94 19.16 -19.84
N GLN A 275 2.04 19.89 -19.66
CA GLN A 275 3.39 19.40 -19.90
C GLN A 275 3.90 18.48 -18.79
N TYR A 276 3.67 18.83 -17.52
CA TYR A 276 4.31 18.16 -16.37
C TYR A 276 3.35 17.30 -15.54
N LEU A 277 2.04 17.57 -15.62
CA LEU A 277 0.98 16.88 -14.86
C LEU A 277 -0.23 16.57 -15.75
N PRO A 278 -0.06 15.87 -16.90
CA PRO A 278 -1.12 15.71 -17.89
C PRO A 278 -2.39 15.04 -17.35
N ARG A 279 -2.27 14.07 -16.43
CA ARG A 279 -3.44 13.42 -15.79
C ARG A 279 -4.28 14.38 -14.96
N ILE A 280 -3.65 15.38 -14.33
CA ILE A 280 -4.32 16.38 -13.51
C ILE A 280 -4.89 17.50 -14.39
N TYR A 281 -4.20 17.82 -15.49
CA TYR A 281 -4.65 18.80 -16.48
C TYR A 281 -6.07 18.50 -16.98
N ASP A 282 -6.37 17.24 -17.32
CA ASP A 282 -7.70 16.87 -17.82
C ASP A 282 -8.80 17.16 -16.79
N GLY A 283 -8.56 16.82 -15.51
CA GLY A 283 -9.49 17.12 -14.42
C GLY A 283 -9.64 18.63 -14.15
N VAL A 284 -8.58 19.42 -14.34
CA VAL A 284 -8.67 20.88 -14.26
C VAL A 284 -9.47 21.47 -15.41
N ARG A 285 -9.34 20.91 -16.62
CA ARG A 285 -10.06 21.36 -17.82
C ARG A 285 -11.54 21.01 -17.78
N SER A 286 -11.91 19.87 -17.21
CA SER A 286 -13.31 19.47 -17.01
C SER A 286 -13.98 20.20 -15.84
N GLY A 287 -13.19 20.77 -14.91
CA GLY A 287 -13.68 21.45 -13.71
C GLY A 287 -13.85 20.53 -12.50
N ASP A 288 -13.45 19.26 -12.61
CA ASP A 288 -13.49 18.28 -11.52
C ASP A 288 -12.40 18.56 -10.46
N VAL A 289 -11.31 19.21 -10.88
CA VAL A 289 -10.15 19.54 -10.03
C VAL A 289 -9.94 21.05 -10.04
N ARG A 290 -9.86 21.67 -8.86
CA ARG A 290 -9.50 23.09 -8.76
C ARG A 290 -8.03 23.29 -9.09
N ASN A 291 -7.73 24.34 -9.85
CA ASN A 291 -6.35 24.72 -10.18
C ASN A 291 -5.70 25.53 -9.04
N ASP A 292 -5.60 24.91 -7.88
CA ASP A 292 -4.80 25.38 -6.73
C ASP A 292 -3.85 24.26 -6.28
N VAL A 293 -2.67 24.64 -5.79
CA VAL A 293 -1.54 23.72 -5.58
C VAL A 293 -1.89 22.54 -4.68
N ARG A 294 -2.64 22.77 -3.59
CA ARG A 294 -3.06 21.68 -2.68
C ARG A 294 -4.07 20.75 -3.33
N SER A 295 -4.98 21.25 -4.16
CA SER A 295 -5.92 20.42 -4.91
C SER A 295 -5.21 19.59 -5.98
N LEU A 296 -4.22 20.16 -6.69
CA LEU A 296 -3.36 19.42 -7.62
C LEU A 296 -2.59 18.30 -6.90
N LEU A 297 -1.99 18.59 -5.74
CA LEU A 297 -1.26 17.60 -4.95
C LEU A 297 -2.16 16.44 -4.49
N ARG A 298 -3.37 16.76 -4.00
CA ARG A 298 -4.36 15.75 -3.60
C ARG A 298 -4.81 14.90 -4.79
N GLU A 299 -5.10 15.52 -5.92
CA GLU A 299 -5.50 14.80 -7.14
C GLU A 299 -4.40 13.86 -7.64
N GLY A 300 -3.15 14.31 -7.57
CA GLY A 300 -1.97 13.52 -7.88
C GLY A 300 -1.92 12.19 -7.13
N VAL A 301 -2.46 12.10 -5.91
CA VAL A 301 -2.55 10.86 -5.14
C VAL A 301 -3.89 10.16 -5.35
N ALA A 302 -4.99 10.93 -5.41
CA ALA A 302 -6.35 10.40 -5.44
C ALA A 302 -6.63 9.51 -6.65
N HIS A 303 -6.00 9.74 -7.81
CA HIS A 303 -6.23 8.91 -8.99
C HIS A 303 -5.87 7.43 -8.76
N VAL A 304 -4.78 7.14 -8.03
CA VAL A 304 -4.43 5.76 -7.67
C VAL A 304 -5.54 5.15 -6.82
N LEU A 305 -6.00 5.87 -5.79
CA LEU A 305 -7.06 5.40 -4.90
C LEU A 305 -8.40 5.20 -5.62
N ARG A 306 -8.68 5.99 -6.67
CA ARG A 306 -9.89 5.83 -7.49
C ARG A 306 -9.90 4.51 -8.24
N ASP A 307 -8.77 4.03 -8.74
CA ASP A 307 -8.69 2.75 -9.44
C ASP A 307 -9.04 1.58 -8.49
N TYR A 308 -8.53 1.62 -7.26
CA TYR A 308 -8.88 0.64 -6.21
C TYR A 308 -10.35 0.75 -5.79
N ALA A 309 -10.84 1.97 -5.54
CA ALA A 309 -12.22 2.19 -5.15
C ALA A 309 -13.19 1.71 -6.25
N GLN A 310 -12.86 1.96 -7.53
CA GLN A 310 -13.63 1.46 -8.66
C GLN A 310 -13.63 -0.06 -8.67
N ALA A 311 -12.48 -0.73 -8.57
CA ALA A 311 -12.41 -2.19 -8.53
C ALA A 311 -13.27 -2.80 -7.41
N CYS A 312 -13.22 -2.23 -6.21
CA CYS A 312 -13.98 -2.72 -5.05
C CYS A 312 -15.49 -2.43 -5.12
N ASN A 313 -15.91 -1.40 -5.86
CA ASN A 313 -17.32 -0.97 -5.94
C ASN A 313 -18.09 -1.51 -7.15
N GLN A 314 -17.52 -2.42 -7.95
CA GLN A 314 -18.22 -3.01 -9.12
C GLN A 314 -19.38 -3.94 -8.77
N SER A 315 -19.62 -4.21 -7.48
CA SER A 315 -20.79 -4.96 -7.02
C SER A 315 -22.03 -4.09 -7.12
N GLY A 316 -22.78 -4.24 -8.23
CA GLY A 316 -24.10 -3.62 -8.47
C GLY A 316 -25.21 -4.10 -7.54
N ALA A 317 -25.03 -3.98 -6.22
CA ALA A 317 -26.12 -4.00 -5.25
C ALA A 317 -26.54 -2.55 -4.96
N PRO A 318 -27.81 -2.16 -5.15
CA PRO A 318 -28.28 -0.84 -4.76
C PRO A 318 -28.36 -0.80 -3.23
N HIS A 319 -27.28 -0.37 -2.59
CA HIS A 319 -27.33 0.05 -1.20
C HIS A 319 -27.43 1.58 -1.17
N GLY A 320 -28.50 2.04 -0.50
CA GLY A 320 -29.00 3.41 -0.54
C GLY A 320 -27.90 4.43 -0.32
N GLY A 321 -27.99 5.51 -1.10
CA GLY A 321 -27.07 6.63 -1.03
C GLY A 321 -26.87 7.11 0.40
N VAL A 322 -25.64 6.97 0.88
CA VAL A 322 -25.10 7.86 1.90
C VAL A 322 -24.34 8.91 1.12
N ALA A 323 -24.93 10.09 1.05
CA ALA A 323 -24.25 11.29 0.57
C ALA A 323 -22.94 11.43 1.35
N LEU A 324 -21.83 11.63 0.63
CA LEU A 324 -20.61 12.18 1.21
C LEU A 324 -20.94 13.60 1.70
N GLU A 325 -21.39 13.72 2.95
CA GLU A 325 -21.25 14.97 3.68
C GLU A 325 -19.77 15.13 4.01
N ALA A 326 -19.13 16.03 3.26
CA ALA A 326 -17.83 16.58 3.61
C ALA A 326 -17.98 17.31 4.95
N SER A 327 -17.56 16.65 6.03
CA SER A 327 -17.37 17.27 7.33
C SER A 327 -16.35 18.39 7.18
N LYS A 328 -16.86 19.62 7.16
CA LYS A 328 -16.12 20.82 7.53
C LYS A 328 -15.64 20.63 8.95
N GLU A 329 -14.36 20.37 9.15
CA GLU A 329 -13.60 20.78 10.33
C GLU A 329 -12.15 20.32 10.18
N MET A 330 -11.26 21.27 9.83
CA MET A 330 -10.02 21.52 10.55
C MET A 330 -9.33 22.73 9.88
N ALA A 331 -9.34 23.82 10.65
CA ALA A 331 -8.47 24.98 10.47
C ALA A 331 -7.03 24.64 10.87
#